data_AF-A0AAD7CBM0-F1
#
_entry.id   AF-A0AAD7CBM0-F1
#
_cell.length_a   1.000
_cell.length_b   1.000
_cell.length_c   1.000
_cell.angle_alpha   90.00
_cell.angle_beta   90.00
_cell.angle_gamma   90.00
#
_symmetry.space_group_name_H-M   'P 1'
#
loop_
_entity.id
_entity.type
_entity.pdbx_description
1 polymer ?
#
loop_
_entity_poly.entity_id
_entity_poly.type
_entity_poly.pdbx_seq_one_letter_code
_entity_poly.pdbx_strand_id
1 'polypeptide(L)'
;MYIPGNSQPSRLLWGAFAASLTPTGNTPFTSTHPCLLIAGSALFKLVSRIVGSAKSAVPALHDFSSDLEPELHISLSRPIYLRAHQREDLKRAVKQIAEKTLPFVASFAQLTQLANDEGTRTFLALEIGAGYHEFKCLADMLTPTLHAIRQQEFYSTPRFHASIAWALLDWRPF
;
A
#
# COMPACT_ATOMS: atom_id res chain seq x y z
N MET A 1 5.03 -25.55 -37.99
CA MET A 1 5.37 -24.11 -37.97
C MET A 1 4.90 -23.59 -36.62
N TYR A 2 5.82 -23.45 -35.68
CA TYR A 2 5.56 -23.19 -34.25
C TYR A 2 5.90 -21.73 -33.99
N ILE A 3 4.93 -20.93 -33.54
CA ILE A 3 5.15 -19.56 -33.06
C ILE A 3 5.00 -19.61 -31.53
N PRO A 4 6.07 -19.45 -30.74
CA PRO A 4 5.93 -19.37 -29.30
C PRO A 4 5.51 -17.94 -28.91
N GLY A 5 4.26 -17.79 -28.49
CA GLY A 5 3.74 -16.58 -27.87
C GLY A 5 4.20 -16.47 -26.42
N ASN A 6 5.35 -15.83 -26.21
CA ASN A 6 5.89 -15.53 -24.89
C ASN A 6 5.03 -14.44 -24.20
N SER A 7 3.95 -14.84 -23.53
CA SER A 7 3.17 -13.98 -22.64
C SER A 7 3.58 -14.26 -21.20
N GLN A 8 4.71 -13.68 -20.81
CA GLN A 8 5.14 -13.62 -19.41
C GLN A 8 4.11 -12.78 -18.63
N PRO A 9 3.49 -13.32 -17.56
CA PRO A 9 2.74 -12.47 -16.64
C PRO A 9 3.71 -11.46 -16.05
N SER A 10 3.27 -10.21 -15.94
CA SER A 10 4.06 -9.09 -15.40
C SER A 10 4.59 -9.46 -14.00
N ARG A 11 5.86 -9.87 -13.94
CA ARG A 11 6.59 -10.13 -12.71
C ARG A 11 6.75 -8.80 -11.98
N LEU A 12 6.07 -8.66 -10.85
CA LEU A 12 6.43 -7.66 -9.83
C LEU A 12 7.85 -8.00 -9.37
N LEU A 13 8.80 -7.12 -9.69
CA LEU A 13 10.20 -7.27 -9.28
C LEU A 13 10.30 -6.88 -7.81
N TRP A 14 10.72 -7.85 -6.98
CA TRP A 14 10.84 -7.73 -5.54
C TRP A 14 12.16 -7.01 -5.21
N GLY A 15 12.07 -5.74 -4.82
CA GLY A 15 13.23 -4.96 -4.44
C GLY A 15 12.84 -3.73 -3.64
N ALA A 16 13.45 -3.61 -2.45
CA ALA A 16 13.38 -2.50 -1.50
C ALA A 16 12.04 -2.29 -0.76
N PHE A 17 12.07 -2.49 0.56
CA PHE A 17 11.05 -2.04 1.51
C PHE A 17 11.22 -0.52 1.75
N ALA A 18 10.30 0.31 1.23
CA ALA A 18 10.23 1.71 1.61
C ALA A 18 9.45 1.85 2.92
N ALA A 19 10.18 2.04 4.02
CA ALA A 19 9.63 2.76 5.16
C ALA A 19 9.61 4.24 4.77
N SER A 20 8.45 4.85 4.61
CA SER A 20 8.36 6.30 4.49
C SER A 20 8.92 6.92 5.78
N LEU A 21 10.07 7.61 5.68
CA LEU A 21 10.79 8.21 6.79
C LEU A 21 10.92 9.71 6.54
N THR A 22 10.42 10.53 7.46
CA THR A 22 10.91 11.92 7.63
C THR A 22 11.78 11.99 8.89
N PRO A 23 12.80 12.88 8.93
CA PRO A 23 13.96 12.70 9.82
C PRO A 23 13.76 13.15 11.27
N THR A 24 12.65 13.77 11.65
CA THR A 24 12.53 14.42 12.97
C THR A 24 11.12 14.31 13.56
N GLY A 25 11.06 13.89 14.84
CA GLY A 25 9.84 13.91 15.68
C GLY A 25 9.04 12.60 15.73
N ASN A 26 8.19 12.46 16.75
CA ASN A 26 7.20 11.38 16.93
C ASN A 26 6.23 11.35 15.73
N THR A 27 6.65 10.78 14.61
CA THR A 27 5.84 10.65 13.40
C THR A 27 5.07 9.34 13.40
N PRO A 28 3.84 9.33 12.82
CA PRO A 28 3.13 8.10 12.56
C PRO A 28 3.94 7.27 11.55
N PHE A 29 4.33 6.08 11.97
CA PHE A 29 4.92 5.05 11.16
C PHE A 29 3.79 4.13 10.68
N THR A 30 3.72 3.82 9.41
CA THR A 30 2.87 2.74 8.92
C THR A 30 3.79 1.69 8.33
N SER A 31 3.72 0.44 8.80
CA SER A 31 4.35 -0.66 8.09
C SER A 31 3.60 -0.86 6.78
N THR A 32 4.24 -0.44 5.71
CA THR A 32 3.77 -0.51 4.34
C THR A 32 4.61 -1.54 3.59
N HIS A 33 3.96 -2.43 2.86
CA HIS A 33 4.63 -3.16 1.79
C HIS A 33 4.61 -2.31 0.53
N PRO A 34 5.77 -1.90 0.01
CA PRO A 34 5.80 -1.20 -1.26
C PRO A 34 5.31 -2.15 -2.36
N CYS A 35 4.38 -1.64 -3.15
CA CYS A 35 3.91 -2.23 -4.37
C CYS A 35 4.47 -1.38 -5.51
N LEU A 36 5.62 -1.78 -6.05
CA LEU A 36 6.23 -1.03 -7.14
C LEU A 36 5.35 -1.13 -8.39
N LEU A 37 4.70 -0.03 -8.75
CA LEU A 37 4.11 0.13 -10.06
C LEU A 37 5.24 0.35 -11.07
N ILE A 38 5.52 -0.65 -11.88
CA ILE A 38 6.50 -0.51 -12.96
C ILE A 38 5.98 0.53 -13.96
N ALA A 39 6.71 1.63 -14.11
CA ALA A 39 6.41 2.70 -15.05
C ALA A 39 6.27 2.13 -16.49
N GLY A 40 5.26 2.59 -17.22
CA GLY A 40 4.99 2.14 -18.59
C GLY A 40 4.28 0.78 -18.72
N SER A 41 4.07 0.03 -17.63
CA SER A 41 3.26 -1.19 -17.64
C SER A 41 1.79 -0.93 -18.03
N ALA A 42 1.07 -1.97 -18.44
CA ALA A 42 -0.36 -1.87 -18.74
C ALA A 42 -1.17 -1.41 -17.51
N LEU A 43 -0.81 -1.91 -16.32
CA LEU A 43 -1.41 -1.50 -15.06
C LEU A 43 -1.13 -0.03 -14.76
N PHE A 44 0.11 0.43 -14.90
CA PHE A 44 0.47 1.84 -14.73
C PHE A 44 -0.38 2.74 -15.64
N LYS A 45 -0.46 2.43 -16.94
CA LYS A 45 -1.28 3.20 -17.90
C LYS A 45 -2.75 3.22 -17.53
N LEU A 46 -3.29 2.08 -17.06
CA LEU A 46 -4.67 1.99 -16.60
C LEU A 46 -4.92 2.87 -15.36
N VAL A 47 -4.05 2.78 -14.35
CA VAL A 47 -4.14 3.60 -13.13
C VAL A 47 -4.05 5.08 -13.48
N SER A 48 -3.11 5.48 -14.33
CA SER A 48 -3.00 6.88 -14.78
C SER A 48 -4.28 7.38 -15.46
N ARG A 49 -4.92 6.54 -16.29
CA ARG A 49 -6.22 6.89 -16.92
C ARG A 49 -7.35 7.01 -15.90
N ILE A 50 -7.41 6.11 -14.93
CA ILE A 50 -8.42 6.14 -13.85
C ILE A 50 -8.24 7.43 -13.02
N VAL A 51 -7.02 7.72 -12.58
CA VAL A 51 -6.71 8.93 -11.80
C VAL A 51 -7.02 10.19 -12.60
N GLY A 52 -6.66 10.23 -13.89
CA GLY A 52 -6.98 11.36 -14.77
C GLY A 52 -8.49 11.59 -14.89
N SER A 53 -9.27 10.53 -15.13
CA SER A 53 -10.74 10.61 -15.18
C SER A 53 -11.34 11.03 -13.84
N ALA A 54 -10.82 10.52 -12.73
CA ALA A 54 -11.30 10.85 -11.39
C ALA A 54 -11.02 12.31 -11.04
N LYS A 55 -9.85 12.83 -11.41
CA LYS A 55 -9.51 14.26 -11.27
C LYS A 55 -10.41 15.16 -12.11
N SER A 56 -10.79 14.74 -13.32
CA SER A 56 -11.74 15.51 -14.13
C SER A 56 -13.13 15.59 -13.48
N ALA A 57 -13.56 14.52 -12.79
CA ALA A 57 -14.84 14.50 -12.08
C ALA A 57 -14.78 15.20 -10.70
N VAL A 58 -13.64 15.10 -10.01
CA VAL A 58 -13.40 15.66 -8.69
C VAL A 58 -12.07 16.43 -8.73
N PRO A 59 -12.08 17.73 -9.10
CA PRO A 59 -10.86 18.53 -9.25
C PRO A 59 -10.04 18.68 -7.95
N ALA A 60 -10.67 18.49 -6.79
CA ALA A 60 -10.01 18.51 -5.48
C ALA A 60 -9.21 17.23 -5.16
N LEU A 61 -9.21 16.24 -6.07
CA LEU A 61 -8.51 14.98 -5.89
C LEU A 61 -7.00 15.17 -6.14
N HIS A 62 -6.19 14.82 -5.15
CA HIS A 62 -4.74 14.75 -5.23
C HIS A 62 -4.32 13.33 -5.65
N ASP A 63 -3.39 13.22 -6.58
CA ASP A 63 -2.72 11.96 -6.90
C ASP A 63 -1.44 11.78 -6.06
N PHE A 64 -0.90 10.57 -6.08
CA PHE A 64 0.37 10.24 -5.43
C PHE A 64 1.58 10.41 -6.38
N SER A 65 1.40 10.99 -7.57
CA SER A 65 2.51 11.23 -8.50
C SER A 65 3.28 12.49 -8.10
N SER A 66 4.11 12.40 -7.06
CA SER A 66 5.25 13.31 -6.95
C SER A 66 6.36 12.78 -7.86
N ASP A 67 6.66 13.54 -8.89
CA ASP A 67 7.87 13.53 -9.73
C ASP A 67 8.69 12.22 -9.76
N LEU A 68 8.43 11.45 -10.81
CA LEU A 68 9.27 10.40 -11.45
C LEU A 68 8.75 8.95 -11.33
N GLU A 69 8.29 8.45 -10.18
CA GLU A 69 7.72 7.09 -10.07
C GLU A 69 6.65 6.98 -8.96
N PRO A 70 5.35 6.79 -9.27
CA PRO A 70 4.34 6.60 -8.24
C PRO A 70 4.52 5.25 -7.57
N GLU A 71 5.06 5.26 -6.35
CA GLU A 71 5.14 4.07 -5.51
C GLU A 71 3.80 3.82 -4.83
N LEU A 72 3.06 2.82 -5.31
CA LEU A 72 1.92 2.30 -4.57
C LEU A 72 2.41 1.50 -3.37
N HIS A 73 1.58 1.39 -2.35
CA HIS A 73 1.88 0.53 -1.21
C HIS A 73 0.60 -0.12 -0.68
N ILE A 74 0.78 -1.30 -0.09
CA ILE A 74 -0.26 -2.05 0.61
C ILE A 74 0.10 -2.04 2.09
N SER A 75 -0.75 -1.43 2.90
CA SER A 75 -0.53 -1.32 4.35
C SER A 75 -0.78 -2.65 5.04
N LEU A 76 0.11 -3.02 5.97
CA LEU A 76 -0.03 -4.19 6.85
C LEU A 76 -0.22 -3.86 8.32
N SER A 77 -0.19 -2.57 8.64
CA SER A 77 -0.45 -2.06 9.97
C SER A 77 -1.24 -0.77 9.87
N ARG A 78 -1.83 -0.37 10.99
CA ARG A 78 -2.41 0.97 11.14
C ARG A 78 -1.25 1.97 11.29
N PRO A 79 -1.50 3.28 11.15
CA PRO A 79 -0.54 4.28 11.59
C PRO A 79 -0.21 4.09 13.08
N ILE A 80 1.06 3.90 13.41
CA ILE A 80 1.57 3.64 14.76
C ILE A 80 2.66 4.65 15.13
N TYR A 81 2.63 5.19 16.35
CA TYR A 81 3.63 6.18 16.79
C TYR A 81 4.82 5.49 17.46
N LEU A 82 6.00 5.62 16.86
CA LEU A 82 7.19 4.89 17.30
C LEU A 82 8.31 5.79 17.79
N ARG A 83 8.90 5.42 18.93
CA ARG A 83 10.20 5.94 19.37
C ARG A 83 11.33 5.38 18.50
N ALA A 84 12.49 6.04 18.50
CA ALA A 84 13.63 5.63 17.68
C ALA A 84 14.05 4.16 17.88
N HIS A 85 14.11 3.66 19.13
CA HIS A 85 14.45 2.27 19.39
C HIS A 85 13.37 1.29 18.88
N GLN A 86 12.08 1.61 19.09
CA GLN A 86 10.95 0.78 18.61
C GLN A 86 10.93 0.70 17.08
N ARG A 87 11.34 1.78 16.40
CA ARG A 87 11.48 1.82 14.94
C ARG A 87 12.49 0.81 14.43
N GLU A 88 13.66 0.71 15.06
CA GLU A 88 14.69 -0.26 14.65
C GLU A 88 14.28 -1.70 14.93
N ASP A 89 13.58 -1.94 16.04
CA ASP A 89 13.04 -3.27 16.35
C ASP A 89 11.97 -3.71 15.34
N LEU A 90 11.07 -2.80 14.97
CA LEU A 90 10.05 -3.08 13.96
C LEU A 90 10.66 -3.29 12.58
N LYS A 91 11.64 -2.49 12.16
CA LYS A 91 12.38 -2.71 10.91
C LYS A 91 13.01 -4.10 10.85
N ARG A 92 13.64 -4.52 11.96
CA ARG A 92 14.28 -5.85 12.06
C ARG A 92 13.25 -6.96 11.93
N ALA A 93 12.10 -6.84 12.60
CA ALA A 93 11.01 -7.80 12.51
C ALA A 93 10.44 -7.91 11.08
N VAL A 94 10.14 -6.76 10.46
CA VAL A 94 9.66 -6.70 9.07
C VAL A 94 10.64 -7.38 8.12
N LYS A 95 11.95 -7.10 8.27
CA LYS A 95 13.00 -7.73 7.46
C LYS A 95 13.02 -9.25 7.64
N GLN A 96 12.97 -9.73 8.87
CA GLN A 96 12.97 -11.17 9.16
C GLN A 96 11.73 -11.88 8.60
N ILE A 97 10.57 -11.23 8.66
CA ILE A 97 9.33 -11.77 8.07
C ILE A 97 9.47 -11.85 6.55
N ALA A 98 10.01 -10.80 5.92
CA ALA A 98 10.25 -10.78 4.48
C ALA A 98 11.21 -11.89 4.03
N GLU A 99 12.31 -12.12 4.75
CA GLU A 99 13.28 -13.18 4.46
C GLU A 99 12.70 -14.60 4.60
N LYS A 100 11.69 -14.77 5.47
CA LYS A 100 11.02 -16.05 5.69
C LYS A 100 9.83 -16.30 4.77
N THR A 101 9.35 -15.26 4.07
CA THR A 101 8.15 -15.35 3.24
C THR A 101 8.54 -15.64 1.80
N LEU A 102 7.95 -16.69 1.23
CA LEU A 102 8.12 -16.99 -0.19
C LEU A 102 7.45 -15.92 -1.06
N PRO A 103 8.03 -15.54 -2.21
CA PRO A 103 7.37 -14.65 -3.16
C PRO A 103 6.02 -15.22 -3.60
N PHE A 104 4.99 -14.36 -3.70
CA PHE A 104 3.64 -14.75 -4.11
C PHE A 104 3.04 -13.77 -5.12
N VAL A 105 2.02 -14.19 -5.85
CA VAL A 105 1.33 -13.32 -6.81
C VAL A 105 0.10 -12.72 -6.16
N ALA A 106 -0.11 -11.42 -6.36
CA ALA A 106 -1.33 -10.73 -5.95
C ALA A 106 -1.94 -9.97 -7.12
N SER A 107 -3.25 -9.75 -7.07
CA SER A 107 -3.98 -8.96 -8.07
C SER A 107 -5.02 -8.05 -7.42
N PHE A 108 -5.26 -6.90 -8.06
CA PHE A 108 -6.37 -6.03 -7.71
C PHE A 108 -7.67 -6.55 -8.32
N ALA A 109 -8.74 -6.51 -7.55
CA ALA A 109 -10.06 -6.98 -7.98
C ALA A 109 -11.08 -5.84 -8.14
N GLN A 110 -10.92 -4.76 -7.37
CA GLN A 110 -11.95 -3.72 -7.28
C GLN A 110 -11.34 -2.33 -7.09
N LEU A 111 -11.94 -1.33 -7.75
CA LEU A 111 -11.75 0.08 -7.46
C LEU A 111 -12.76 0.52 -6.40
N THR A 112 -12.30 1.18 -5.35
CA THR A 112 -13.10 1.47 -4.15
C THR A 112 -12.83 2.86 -3.59
N GLN A 113 -13.72 3.32 -2.72
CA GLN A 113 -13.53 4.51 -1.91
C GLN A 113 -13.31 4.10 -0.45
N LEU A 114 -12.28 4.63 0.19
CA LEU A 114 -11.97 4.40 1.60
C LEU A 114 -11.85 5.73 2.34
N ALA A 115 -12.20 5.76 3.62
CA ALA A 115 -11.91 6.90 4.50
C ALA A 115 -10.77 6.53 5.46
N ASN A 116 -10.00 7.51 5.91
CA ASN A 116 -9.13 7.30 7.07
C ASN A 116 -9.94 7.11 8.35
N ASP A 117 -9.27 6.60 9.39
CA ASP A 117 -9.86 6.36 10.70
C ASP A 117 -10.48 7.63 11.31
N GLU A 118 -9.90 8.82 11.04
CA GLU A 118 -10.43 10.09 11.53
C GLU A 118 -11.55 10.67 10.65
N GLY A 119 -11.85 10.07 9.50
CA GLY A 119 -12.90 10.54 8.58
C GLY A 119 -12.63 11.90 7.95
N THR A 120 -11.37 12.36 7.93
CA THR A 120 -10.98 13.67 7.36
C THR A 120 -10.49 13.58 5.92
N ARG A 121 -10.24 12.36 5.43
CA ARG A 121 -9.69 12.09 4.10
C ARG A 121 -10.42 10.92 3.46
N THR A 122 -10.68 11.05 2.17
CA THR A 122 -11.12 9.96 1.31
C THR A 122 -9.98 9.55 0.41
N PHE A 123 -9.87 8.25 0.13
CA PHE A 123 -8.92 7.64 -0.78
C PHE A 123 -9.67 6.92 -1.89
N LEU A 124 -9.23 7.12 -3.13
CA LEU A 124 -9.54 6.22 -4.23
C LEU A 124 -8.49 5.10 -4.19
N ALA A 125 -8.93 3.86 -4.09
CA ALA A 125 -8.04 2.72 -3.85
C ALA A 125 -8.37 1.50 -4.71
N LEU A 126 -7.36 0.68 -4.93
CA LEU A 126 -7.47 -0.63 -5.57
C LEU A 126 -7.37 -1.72 -4.51
N GLU A 127 -8.43 -2.51 -4.32
CA GLU A 127 -8.46 -3.61 -3.34
C GLU A 127 -7.89 -4.90 -3.91
N ILE A 128 -7.16 -5.61 -3.06
CA ILE A 128 -6.59 -6.93 -3.35
C ILE A 128 -7.70 -7.97 -3.40
N GLY A 129 -7.71 -8.76 -4.47
CA GLY A 129 -8.49 -9.99 -4.59
C GLY A 129 -7.61 -11.20 -4.32
N ALA A 130 -6.88 -11.65 -5.35
CA ALA A 130 -5.91 -12.74 -5.17
C ALA A 130 -4.67 -12.23 -4.41
N GLY A 131 -4.12 -13.03 -3.50
CA GLY A 131 -3.04 -12.62 -2.60
C GLY A 131 -3.50 -12.18 -1.20
N TYR A 132 -4.82 -12.14 -0.95
CA TYR A 132 -5.37 -11.69 0.34
C TYR A 132 -4.85 -12.52 1.52
N HIS A 133 -4.82 -13.85 1.38
CA HIS A 133 -4.39 -14.75 2.46
C HIS A 133 -2.92 -14.57 2.80
N GLU A 134 -2.08 -14.32 1.78
CA GLU A 134 -0.66 -14.07 1.91
C GLU A 134 -0.41 -12.74 2.63
N PHE A 135 -1.11 -11.67 2.26
CA PHE A 135 -1.05 -10.40 2.99
C PHE A 135 -1.58 -10.51 4.41
N LYS A 136 -2.65 -11.29 4.64
CA LYS A 136 -3.15 -11.56 5.98
C LYS A 136 -2.10 -12.28 6.83
N CYS A 137 -1.46 -13.32 6.27
CA CYS A 137 -0.39 -14.05 6.95
C CYS A 137 0.78 -13.12 7.33
N LEU A 138 1.19 -12.23 6.43
CA LEU A 138 2.20 -11.22 6.71
C LEU A 138 1.79 -10.25 7.84
N ALA A 139 0.55 -9.78 7.83
CA ALA A 139 0.02 -8.92 8.89
C ALA A 139 -0.04 -9.65 10.24
N ASP A 140 -0.52 -10.91 10.24
CA ASP A 140 -0.58 -11.77 11.43
C ASP A 140 0.83 -12.04 12.00
N MET A 141 1.84 -12.22 11.15
CA MET A 141 3.24 -12.37 11.58
C MET A 141 3.82 -11.11 12.22
N LEU A 142 3.30 -9.92 11.90
CA LEU A 142 3.71 -8.65 12.52
C LEU A 142 3.04 -8.43 13.89
N THR A 143 1.89 -9.03 14.17
CA THR A 143 1.12 -8.85 15.41
C THR A 143 1.97 -9.01 16.69
N PRO A 144 2.80 -10.07 16.85
CA PRO A 144 3.63 -10.20 18.05
C PRO A 144 4.61 -9.03 18.25
N THR A 145 5.18 -8.52 17.16
CA THR A 145 6.07 -7.35 17.20
C THR A 145 5.30 -6.10 17.60
N LEU A 146 4.13 -5.87 17.02
CA LEU A 146 3.26 -4.73 17.36
C LEU A 146 2.87 -4.75 18.84
N HIS A 147 2.52 -5.92 19.36
CA HIS A 147 2.18 -6.10 20.78
C HIS A 147 3.38 -5.81 21.70
N ALA A 148 4.59 -6.26 21.32
CA ALA A 148 5.80 -6.02 22.10
C ALA A 148 6.12 -4.52 22.27
N ILE A 149 5.75 -3.70 21.28
CA ILE A 149 5.92 -2.23 21.32
C ILE A 149 4.66 -1.48 21.77
N ARG A 150 3.65 -2.20 22.31
CA ARG A 150 2.36 -1.68 22.80
C ARG A 150 1.55 -0.93 21.74
N GLN A 151 1.63 -1.40 20.49
CA GLN A 151 0.84 -0.89 19.38
C GLN A 151 -0.32 -1.84 19.09
N GLN A 152 -1.36 -1.31 18.45
CA GLN A 152 -2.50 -2.12 18.01
C GLN A 152 -2.09 -3.02 16.84
N GLU A 153 -2.68 -4.21 16.79
CA GLU A 153 -2.67 -5.04 15.60
C GLU A 153 -3.45 -4.39 14.44
N PHE A 154 -3.43 -5.03 13.27
CA PHE A 154 -4.16 -4.53 12.12
C PHE A 154 -5.68 -4.69 12.28
N TYR A 155 -6.46 -4.27 11.29
CA TYR A 155 -7.93 -4.40 11.34
C TYR A 155 -8.34 -5.87 11.41
N SER A 156 -9.36 -6.17 12.22
CA SER A 156 -9.93 -7.53 12.37
C SER A 156 -10.43 -8.12 11.05
N THR A 157 -10.97 -7.27 10.18
CA THR A 157 -11.32 -7.59 8.80
C THR A 157 -10.49 -6.68 7.87
N PRO A 158 -9.25 -7.05 7.55
CA PRO A 158 -8.36 -6.19 6.80
C PRO A 158 -8.84 -6.02 5.37
N ARG A 159 -8.84 -4.78 4.87
CA ARG A 159 -9.06 -4.49 3.45
C ARG A 159 -7.74 -4.10 2.84
N PHE A 160 -6.98 -5.07 2.34
CA PHE A 160 -5.70 -4.78 1.71
C PHE A 160 -5.92 -4.02 0.40
N HIS A 161 -5.29 -2.86 0.28
CA HIS A 161 -5.48 -1.97 -0.84
C HIS A 161 -4.25 -1.14 -1.12
N ALA A 162 -4.18 -0.62 -2.35
CA ALA A 162 -3.27 0.43 -2.73
C ALA A 162 -4.05 1.70 -3.05
N SER A 163 -3.76 2.80 -2.34
CA SER A 163 -4.36 4.09 -2.60
C SER A 163 -3.72 4.75 -3.82
N ILE A 164 -4.54 5.17 -4.78
CA ILE A 164 -4.08 5.76 -6.06
C ILE A 164 -4.37 7.27 -6.13
N ALA A 165 -5.29 7.78 -5.31
CA ALA A 165 -5.54 9.21 -5.14
C ALA A 165 -6.27 9.49 -3.81
N TRP A 166 -6.35 10.74 -3.37
CA TRP A 166 -7.04 11.14 -2.14
C TRP A 166 -7.60 12.56 -2.19
N ALA A 167 -8.57 12.88 -1.32
CA ALA A 167 -9.14 14.21 -1.14
C ALA A 167 -9.49 14.47 0.34
N LEU A 168 -9.60 15.73 0.74
CA LEU A 168 -10.09 16.13 2.07
C LEU A 168 -11.62 16.02 2.13
N LEU A 169 -12.16 15.50 3.23
CA LEU A 169 -13.61 15.28 3.42
C LEU A 169 -14.39 16.58 3.75
N ASP A 170 -13.71 17.71 3.92
CA ASP A 170 -14.35 19.03 4.04
C ASP A 170 -15.04 19.48 2.74
N TRP A 171 -14.90 18.70 1.67
CA TRP A 171 -15.66 18.84 0.43
C TRP A 171 -17.13 18.44 0.64
N ARG A 172 -17.99 19.44 0.84
CA ARG A 172 -19.44 19.28 0.70
C ARG A 172 -19.79 19.22 -0.79
N PRO A 173 -20.35 18.11 -1.31
CA PRO A 173 -21.05 18.20 -2.57
C PRO A 173 -22.31 19.06 -2.35
N PHE A 174 -22.61 19.93 -3.31
CA PHE A 174 -23.82 20.75 -3.35
C PHE A 174 -25.09 19.90 -3.26
#